data_AF-A0A554M3S2-F1
#
_entry.id   AF-A0A554M3S2-F1
#
_cell.length_a   1.000
_cell.length_b   1.000
_cell.length_c   1.000
_cell.angle_alpha   90.00
_cell.angle_beta   90.00
_cell.angle_gamma   90.00
#
_symmetry.space_group_name_H-M   'P 1'
#
loop_
_entity.id
_entity.type
_entity.pdbx_description
1 polymer ?
#
loop_
_entity_poly.entity_id
_entity_poly.type
_entity_poly.pdbx_seq_one_letter_code
_entity_poly.pdbx_strand_id
1 'polypeptide(L)'
;MGANRPNYTTNYQLSPINDKFYAAFMHLRKSFISLGIGLYLFVTANALAYTVFRKSLLPTPIIRYFYGMMAPYQGYSTHNAELVAEGQKTDGAWEVIDLLPYFPGSIGERTFREFLLSHRAQGKEATRQGYEHLIEQIRIQEAHRGRTYSDIRLAFDTWPMAPDGYETLRLPAFTRRIDPLTLE
;
A
#
# COMPACT_ATOMS: atom_id res chain seq x y z
N MET A 1 -67.34 30.09 -10.50
CA MET A 1 -66.39 31.15 -10.94
C MET A 1 -66.03 31.96 -9.70
N GLY A 2 -64.81 32.11 -9.21
CA GLY A 2 -63.53 31.40 -9.34
C GLY A 2 -62.78 31.70 -8.03
N ALA A 3 -62.22 30.69 -7.37
CA ALA A 3 -61.58 30.86 -6.06
C ALA A 3 -60.26 31.62 -6.21
N ASN A 4 -60.17 32.78 -5.57
CA ASN A 4 -58.97 33.61 -5.50
C ASN A 4 -57.96 32.93 -4.56
N ARG A 5 -56.89 32.34 -5.10
CA ARG A 5 -55.78 31.81 -4.29
C ARG A 5 -54.76 32.91 -4.06
N PRO A 6 -54.35 33.21 -2.81
CA PRO A 6 -53.22 34.10 -2.57
C PRO A 6 -51.91 33.43 -3.03
N ASN A 7 -51.18 34.10 -3.91
CA ASN A 7 -49.82 33.73 -4.30
C ASN A 7 -48.87 34.06 -3.15
N TYR A 8 -48.44 33.04 -2.40
CA TYR A 8 -47.31 33.15 -1.49
C TYR A 8 -45.99 32.95 -2.26
N THR A 9 -45.61 33.93 -3.08
CA THR A 9 -44.20 34.05 -3.51
C THR A 9 -43.44 34.72 -2.38
N THR A 10 -42.96 33.93 -1.43
CA THR A 10 -42.00 34.37 -0.42
C THR A 10 -40.67 34.63 -1.12
N ASN A 11 -40.49 35.86 -1.62
CA ASN A 11 -39.19 36.34 -2.06
C ASN A 11 -38.32 36.49 -0.82
N TYR A 12 -37.53 35.46 -0.49
CA TYR A 12 -36.39 35.62 0.39
C TYR A 12 -35.33 36.45 -0.35
N GLN A 13 -35.53 37.78 -0.40
CA GLN A 13 -34.43 38.69 -0.66
C GLN A 13 -33.49 38.58 0.54
N LEU A 14 -32.49 37.72 0.42
CA LEU A 14 -31.33 37.74 1.30
C LEU A 14 -30.79 39.18 1.28
N SER A 15 -30.66 39.77 2.47
CA SER A 15 -30.08 41.11 2.63
C SER A 15 -28.76 41.19 1.87
N PRO A 16 -28.42 42.31 1.19
CA PRO A 16 -27.17 42.47 0.43
C PRO A 16 -25.90 42.26 1.28
N ILE A 17 -26.05 42.21 2.60
CA ILE A 17 -25.02 41.83 3.55
C ILE A 17 -24.72 40.32 3.46
N ASN A 18 -25.73 39.46 3.40
CA ASN A 18 -25.57 38.00 3.34
C ASN A 18 -24.93 37.52 2.04
N ASP A 19 -25.22 38.16 0.90
CA ASP A 19 -24.63 37.81 -0.40
C ASP A 19 -23.14 38.13 -0.45
N LYS A 20 -22.71 39.24 0.15
CA LYS A 20 -21.28 39.60 0.28
C LYS A 20 -20.55 38.63 1.20
N PHE A 21 -21.16 38.21 2.31
CA PHE A 21 -20.58 37.20 3.20
C PHE A 21 -20.46 35.84 2.51
N TYR A 22 -21.49 35.41 1.76
CA TYR A 22 -21.46 34.15 1.03
C TYR A 22 -20.41 34.15 -0.09
N ALA A 23 -20.32 35.24 -0.85
CA ALA A 23 -19.28 35.42 -1.86
C ALA A 23 -17.88 35.40 -1.23
N ALA A 24 -17.67 36.15 -0.14
CA ALA A 24 -16.40 36.15 0.59
C ALA A 24 -16.03 34.75 1.11
N PHE A 25 -16.99 34.01 1.66
CA PHE A 25 -16.80 32.62 2.10
C PHE A 25 -16.42 31.68 0.94
N MET A 26 -17.10 31.80 -0.20
CA MET A 26 -16.79 31.01 -1.40
C MET A 26 -15.42 31.34 -1.99
N HIS A 27 -15.02 32.61 -1.98
CA HIS A 27 -13.66 33.03 -2.37
C HIS A 27 -12.62 32.49 -1.40
N LEU A 28 -12.85 32.60 -0.09
CA LEU A 28 -11.98 32.07 0.96
C LEU A 28 -11.78 30.55 0.79
N ARG A 29 -12.88 29.81 0.58
CA ARG A 29 -12.86 28.36 0.32
C ARG A 29 -12.04 28.02 -0.92
N LYS A 30 -12.23 28.73 -2.03
CA LYS A 30 -11.44 28.52 -3.26
C LYS A 30 -9.95 28.79 -3.04
N SER A 31 -9.61 29.83 -2.28
CA SER A 31 -8.23 30.15 -1.91
C SER A 31 -7.61 29.05 -1.06
N PHE A 32 -8.34 28.50 -0.08
CA PHE A 32 -7.86 27.38 0.74
C PHE A 32 -7.65 26.10 -0.09
N ILE A 33 -8.57 25.77 -0.98
CA ILE A 33 -8.42 24.63 -1.88
C ILE A 33 -7.21 24.82 -2.80
N SER A 34 -7.05 26.00 -3.38
CA SER A 34 -5.92 26.32 -4.26
C SER A 34 -4.58 26.27 -3.52
N LEU A 35 -4.55 26.77 -2.27
CA LEU A 35 -3.40 26.65 -1.39
C LEU A 35 -3.05 25.19 -1.09
N GLY A 36 -4.07 24.37 -0.78
CA GLY A 36 -3.88 22.94 -0.51
C GLY A 36 -3.35 22.18 -1.72
N ILE A 37 -3.89 22.44 -2.91
CA ILE A 37 -3.40 21.86 -4.17
C ILE A 37 -1.97 22.33 -4.45
N GLY A 38 -1.69 23.63 -4.31
CA GLY A 38 -0.35 24.18 -4.52
C GLY A 38 0.69 23.57 -3.58
N LEU A 39 0.33 23.40 -2.29
CA LEU A 39 1.18 22.75 -1.30
C LEU A 39 1.43 21.29 -1.64
N TYR A 40 0.39 20.55 -2.04
CA TYR A 40 0.51 19.15 -2.45
C TYR A 40 1.44 18.98 -3.65
N LEU A 41 1.27 19.81 -4.69
CA LEU A 41 2.13 19.79 -5.87
C LEU A 41 3.58 20.16 -5.52
N PHE A 42 3.78 21.16 -4.67
CA PHE A 42 5.10 21.56 -4.21
C PHE A 42 5.84 20.45 -3.46
N VAL A 43 5.15 19.76 -2.54
CA VAL A 43 5.74 18.66 -1.77
C VAL A 43 6.03 17.45 -2.69
N THR A 44 5.13 17.14 -3.62
CA THR A 44 5.32 16.06 -4.60
C THR A 44 6.50 16.35 -5.52
N ALA A 45 6.64 17.58 -6.02
CA ALA A 45 7.79 17.99 -6.83
C ALA A 45 9.11 17.93 -6.04
N ASN A 46 9.10 18.31 -4.75
CA ASN A 46 10.26 18.17 -3.88
C ASN A 46 10.64 16.71 -3.63
N ALA A 47 9.65 15.82 -3.48
CA ALA A 47 9.88 14.38 -3.35
C ALA A 47 10.48 13.80 -4.62
N LEU A 48 9.98 14.19 -5.80
CA LEU A 48 10.57 13.82 -7.10
C LEU A 48 12.01 14.32 -7.25
N ALA A 49 12.27 15.58 -6.89
CA ALA A 49 13.62 16.14 -6.92
C ALA A 49 14.57 15.40 -5.95
N TYR A 50 14.08 15.02 -4.78
CA TYR A 50 14.82 14.18 -3.84
C TYR A 50 15.09 12.78 -4.41
N THR A 51 14.12 12.21 -5.14
CA THR A 51 14.28 10.93 -5.82
C THR A 51 15.40 10.96 -6.87
N VAL A 52 15.47 12.00 -7.70
CA VAL A 52 16.44 12.10 -8.80
C VAL A 52 17.81 12.60 -8.33
N PHE A 53 17.83 13.63 -7.46
CA PHE A 53 19.05 14.38 -7.13
C PHE A 53 19.51 14.23 -5.68
N ARG A 54 18.75 13.52 -4.82
CA ARG A 54 19.00 13.39 -3.37
C ARG A 54 19.11 14.72 -2.61
N LYS A 55 18.54 15.80 -3.15
CA LYS A 55 18.46 17.12 -2.52
C LYS A 55 17.01 17.47 -2.22
N SER A 56 16.76 18.12 -1.08
CA SER A 56 15.42 18.61 -0.77
C SER A 56 15.46 19.83 0.14
N LEU A 57 14.43 20.66 0.02
CA LEU A 57 14.20 21.86 0.83
C LEU A 57 13.27 21.59 2.02
N LEU A 58 12.74 20.38 2.14
CA LEU A 58 11.79 19.99 3.18
C LEU A 58 12.48 19.22 4.32
N PRO A 59 11.85 19.14 5.51
CA PRO A 59 12.30 18.24 6.57
C PRO A 59 12.25 16.77 6.13
N THR A 60 13.27 16.00 6.54
CA THR A 60 13.42 14.56 6.21
C THR A 60 12.16 13.72 6.42
N PRO A 61 11.37 13.86 7.51
CA PRO A 61 10.16 13.07 7.71
C PRO A 61 9.10 13.26 6.62
N ILE A 62 8.89 14.51 6.17
CA ILE A 62 7.89 14.85 5.15
C ILE A 62 8.32 14.27 3.80
N ILE A 63 9.60 14.41 3.46
CA ILE A 63 10.15 13.88 2.21
C ILE A 63 10.06 12.37 2.16
N ARG A 64 10.40 11.67 3.25
CA ARG A 64 10.37 10.21 3.29
C ARG A 64 8.96 9.65 3.04
N TYR A 65 7.93 10.29 3.58
CA TYR A 65 6.54 9.91 3.34
C TYR A 65 6.16 10.01 1.86
N PHE A 66 6.41 11.16 1.22
CA PHE A 66 6.08 11.36 -0.19
C PHE A 66 7.00 10.57 -1.13
N TYR A 67 8.28 10.44 -0.81
CA TYR A 67 9.22 9.57 -1.49
C TYR A 67 8.75 8.11 -1.48
N GLY A 68 8.28 7.62 -0.33
CA GLY A 68 7.73 6.27 -0.21
C GLY A 68 6.50 6.03 -1.09
N MET A 69 5.68 7.06 -1.33
CA MET A 69 4.55 6.96 -2.27
C MET A 69 4.97 7.00 -3.74
N MET A 70 6.03 7.75 -4.08
CA MET A 70 6.49 7.89 -5.47
C MET A 70 7.40 6.76 -5.94
N ALA A 71 8.05 6.08 -5.00
CA ALA A 71 9.10 5.12 -5.30
C ALA A 71 8.99 3.85 -4.46
N PRO A 72 7.87 3.09 -4.55
CA PRO A 72 7.71 1.85 -3.80
C PRO A 72 8.76 0.78 -4.18
N TYR A 73 9.46 0.94 -5.30
CA TYR A 73 10.43 -0.03 -5.84
C TYR A 73 11.90 0.44 -5.86
N GLN A 74 12.24 1.57 -5.21
CA GLN A 74 13.62 2.12 -5.31
C GLN A 74 14.65 1.50 -4.35
N GLY A 75 14.30 0.45 -3.64
CA GLY A 75 15.32 -0.42 -3.06
C GLY A 75 15.90 -1.28 -4.17
N TYR A 76 17.02 -0.87 -4.77
CA TYR A 76 17.85 -1.83 -5.51
C TYR A 76 18.43 -2.79 -4.46
N SER A 77 17.77 -3.92 -4.27
CA SER A 77 18.26 -5.00 -3.42
C SER A 77 19.15 -5.91 -4.25
N THR A 78 20.31 -6.29 -3.73
CA THR A 78 21.20 -7.28 -4.35
C THR A 78 20.84 -8.72 -3.95
N HIS A 79 19.79 -8.88 -3.15
CA HIS A 79 19.28 -10.15 -2.66
C HIS A 79 17.76 -10.16 -2.73
N ASN A 80 17.20 -11.33 -2.99
CA ASN A 80 15.79 -11.59 -2.80
C ASN A 80 15.54 -11.94 -1.33
N ALA A 81 14.33 -11.69 -0.87
CA ALA A 81 13.90 -12.07 0.46
C ALA A 81 12.42 -12.49 0.41
N GLU A 82 12.10 -13.58 1.09
CA GLU A 82 10.72 -14.06 1.27
C GLU A 82 10.48 -14.38 2.73
N LEU A 83 9.27 -14.04 3.21
CA LEU A 83 8.83 -14.46 4.53
C LEU A 83 8.38 -15.91 4.44
N VAL A 84 8.96 -16.77 5.27
CA VAL A 84 8.61 -18.19 5.37
C VAL A 84 8.01 -18.45 6.75
N ALA A 85 6.97 -19.28 6.78
CA ALA A 85 6.36 -19.76 8.01
C ALA A 85 6.50 -21.27 8.11
N GLU A 86 6.85 -21.76 9.29
CA GLU A 86 6.89 -23.18 9.59
C GLU A 86 6.11 -23.44 10.89
N GLY A 87 5.31 -24.51 10.88
CA GLY A 87 4.55 -24.98 12.02
C GLY A 87 5.11 -26.29 12.55
N GLN A 88 5.24 -26.40 13.87
CA GLN A 88 5.63 -27.65 14.52
C GLN A 88 4.40 -28.52 14.78
N LYS A 89 4.38 -29.72 14.21
CA LYS A 89 3.35 -30.73 14.46
C LYS A 89 3.48 -31.34 15.85
N THR A 90 2.44 -32.06 16.27
CA THR A 90 2.38 -32.77 17.55
C THR A 90 3.44 -33.87 17.71
N ASP A 91 3.97 -34.40 16.61
CA ASP A 91 5.09 -35.36 16.58
C ASP A 91 6.48 -34.67 16.66
N GLY A 92 6.51 -33.34 16.71
CA GLY A 92 7.72 -32.53 16.77
C GLY A 92 8.32 -32.15 15.41
N ALA A 93 7.77 -32.66 14.29
CA ALA A 93 8.24 -32.33 12.95
C ALA A 93 7.83 -30.91 12.54
N TRP A 94 8.70 -30.20 11.82
CA TRP A 94 8.39 -28.90 11.24
C TRP A 94 7.88 -29.07 9.81
N GLU A 95 6.80 -28.38 9.46
CA GLU A 95 6.32 -28.28 8.09
C GLU A 95 6.13 -26.83 7.66
N VAL A 96 6.33 -26.58 6.36
CA VAL A 96 6.13 -25.26 5.76
C VAL A 96 4.64 -24.95 5.67
N ILE A 97 4.26 -23.77 6.14
CA ILE A 97 2.90 -23.23 6.03
C ILE A 97 2.86 -22.31 4.81
N ASP A 98 1.97 -22.59 3.87
CA ASP A 98 1.71 -21.69 2.74
C ASP A 98 1.12 -20.37 3.24
N LEU A 99 1.88 -19.29 3.07
CA LEU A 99 1.49 -17.95 3.49
C LEU A 99 0.60 -17.22 2.48
N LEU A 100 0.48 -17.70 1.24
CA LEU A 100 -0.31 -17.04 0.20
C LEU A 100 -1.78 -16.75 0.62
N PRO A 101 -2.50 -17.67 1.31
CA PRO A 101 -3.86 -17.42 1.76
C PRO A 101 -4.02 -16.32 2.81
N TYR A 102 -2.93 -15.94 3.49
CA TYR A 102 -2.93 -14.97 4.59
C TYR A 102 -2.70 -13.54 4.13
N PHE A 103 -2.24 -13.38 2.89
CA PHE A 103 -1.98 -12.08 2.27
C PHE A 103 -2.85 -11.91 1.02
N PRO A 104 -4.19 -11.82 1.17
CA PRO A 104 -5.07 -11.57 0.04
C PRO A 104 -4.76 -10.19 -0.56
N GLY A 105 -4.51 -10.12 -1.87
CA GLY A 105 -4.21 -8.88 -2.54
C GLY A 105 -3.38 -9.06 -3.81
N SER A 106 -3.04 -7.93 -4.44
CA SER A 106 -2.08 -7.91 -5.55
C SER A 106 -0.64 -8.13 -5.03
N ILE A 107 0.29 -8.49 -5.91
CA ILE A 107 1.70 -8.76 -5.56
C ILE A 107 2.31 -7.62 -4.73
N GLY A 108 2.05 -6.36 -5.07
CA GLY A 108 2.59 -5.21 -4.33
C GLY A 108 2.00 -5.05 -2.93
N GLU A 109 0.71 -5.33 -2.76
CA GLU A 109 0.07 -5.32 -1.44
C GLU A 109 0.58 -6.48 -0.57
N ARG A 110 0.78 -7.65 -1.17
CA ARG A 110 1.37 -8.82 -0.51
C ARG A 110 2.73 -8.49 0.09
N THR A 111 3.63 -7.88 -0.68
CA THR A 111 4.94 -7.43 -0.17
C THR A 111 4.81 -6.46 1.00
N PHE A 112 3.87 -5.51 0.93
CA PHE A 112 3.66 -4.55 2.02
C PHE A 112 3.24 -5.23 3.33
N ARG A 113 2.40 -6.27 3.22
CA ARG A 113 1.90 -7.06 4.35
C ARG A 113 2.96 -8.01 4.90
N GLU A 114 3.68 -8.73 4.05
CA GLU A 114 4.75 -9.67 4.46
C GLU A 114 5.88 -8.94 5.22
N PHE A 115 6.31 -7.79 4.72
CA PHE A 115 7.37 -7.00 5.34
C PHE A 115 6.88 -6.12 6.50
N LEU A 116 5.57 -6.09 6.76
CA LEU A 116 4.91 -5.24 7.75
C LEU A 116 5.44 -3.80 7.69
N LEU A 117 5.52 -3.21 6.49
CA LEU A 117 6.24 -1.95 6.25
C LEU A 117 5.73 -0.79 7.14
N SER A 118 4.42 -0.73 7.43
CA SER A 118 3.85 0.23 8.39
C SER A 118 4.37 0.04 9.81
N HIS A 119 4.60 -1.19 10.27
CA HIS A 119 5.15 -1.48 11.60
C HIS A 119 6.67 -1.22 11.62
N ARG A 120 7.38 -1.56 10.54
CA ARG A 120 8.82 -1.23 10.38
C ARG A 120 9.08 0.27 10.49
N ALA A 121 8.21 1.09 9.90
CA ALA A 121 8.32 2.55 9.99
C ALA A 121 8.18 3.08 11.43
N GLN A 122 7.50 2.35 12.32
CA GLN A 122 7.27 2.71 13.73
C GLN A 122 8.39 2.22 14.66
N GLY A 123 9.26 1.31 14.20
CA GLY A 123 10.43 0.84 14.93
C GLY A 123 10.40 -0.66 15.25
N LYS A 124 11.48 -1.13 15.88
CA LYS A 124 11.74 -2.57 16.11
C LYS A 124 10.66 -3.25 16.94
N GLU A 125 10.19 -2.58 17.99
CA GLU A 125 9.22 -3.17 18.92
C GLU A 125 7.83 -3.32 18.27
N ALA A 126 7.35 -2.29 17.57
CA ALA A 126 6.11 -2.37 16.79
C ALA A 126 6.18 -3.46 15.70
N THR A 127 7.37 -3.63 15.10
CA THR A 127 7.62 -4.69 14.10
C THR A 127 7.53 -6.07 14.73
N ARG A 128 8.15 -6.28 15.90
CA ARG A 128 8.10 -7.54 16.65
C ARG A 128 6.65 -7.91 16.99
N GLN A 129 5.90 -6.98 17.56
CA GLN A 129 4.49 -7.16 17.89
C GLN A 129 3.64 -7.49 16.66
N GLY A 130 3.93 -6.86 15.51
CA GLY A 130 3.26 -7.18 14.26
C GLY A 130 3.47 -8.62 13.79
N TYR A 131 4.69 -9.15 13.90
CA TYR A 131 4.96 -10.56 13.57
C TYR A 131 4.36 -11.53 14.57
N GLU A 132 4.34 -11.19 15.87
CA GLU A 132 3.65 -11.99 16.89
C GLU A 132 2.15 -12.09 16.62
N HIS A 133 1.53 -10.99 16.21
CA HIS A 133 0.13 -10.98 15.81
C HIS A 133 -0.12 -11.83 14.55
N LEU A 134 0.78 -11.76 13.56
CA LEU A 134 0.71 -12.59 12.37
C LEU A 134 0.80 -14.09 12.69
N ILE A 135 1.71 -14.48 13.59
CA ILE A 135 1.83 -15.87 14.07
C ILE A 135 0.51 -16.36 14.66
N GLU A 136 -0.13 -15.55 15.50
CA GLU A 136 -1.40 -15.91 16.12
C GLU A 136 -2.53 -16.03 15.08
N GLN A 137 -2.59 -15.13 14.11
CA GLN A 137 -3.55 -15.23 13.01
C GLN A 137 -3.37 -16.51 12.18
N ILE A 138 -2.11 -16.89 11.89
CA ILE A 138 -1.80 -18.14 11.18
C ILE A 138 -2.27 -19.34 12.01
N ARG A 139 -1.94 -19.37 13.31
CA ARG A 139 -2.33 -20.43 14.23
C ARG A 139 -3.84 -20.65 14.24
N ILE A 140 -4.61 -19.58 14.41
CA ILE A 140 -6.08 -19.64 14.46
C ILE A 140 -6.65 -20.20 13.15
N GLN A 141 -6.20 -19.67 12.01
CA GLN A 141 -6.66 -20.11 10.68
C GLN A 141 -6.29 -21.56 10.38
N GLU A 142 -5.08 -22.00 10.73
CA GLU A 142 -4.67 -23.38 10.51
C GLU A 142 -5.48 -24.34 11.40
N ALA A 143 -5.75 -23.95 12.66
CA ALA A 143 -6.63 -24.72 13.54
C ALA A 143 -8.05 -24.84 12.97
N HIS A 144 -8.59 -23.77 12.36
CA HIS A 144 -9.87 -23.83 11.63
C HIS A 144 -9.84 -24.76 10.42
N ARG A 145 -8.66 -24.99 9.81
CA ARG A 145 -8.45 -25.95 8.71
C ARG A 145 -8.12 -27.36 9.20
N GLY A 146 -8.18 -27.62 10.51
CA GLY A 146 -7.89 -28.92 11.11
C GLY A 146 -6.40 -29.22 11.27
N ARG A 147 -5.52 -28.21 11.11
CA ARG A 147 -4.07 -28.32 11.34
C ARG A 147 -3.70 -27.60 12.64
N THR A 148 -3.22 -28.36 13.61
CA THR A 148 -2.84 -27.81 14.92
C THR A 148 -1.33 -27.85 15.06
N TYR A 149 -0.73 -26.69 15.32
CA TYR A 149 0.71 -26.55 15.56
C TYR A 149 0.97 -26.18 17.02
N SER A 150 1.97 -26.83 17.63
CA SER A 150 2.43 -26.49 18.99
C SER A 150 3.22 -25.20 19.01
N ASP A 151 3.97 -24.93 17.94
CA ASP A 151 4.74 -23.71 17.75
C ASP A 151 4.71 -23.29 16.28
N ILE A 152 4.88 -21.99 16.03
CA ILE A 152 4.98 -21.42 14.68
C ILE A 152 6.12 -20.42 14.69
N ARG A 153 7.04 -20.59 13.75
CA ARG A 153 8.16 -19.66 13.56
C ARG A 153 8.05 -18.96 12.21
N LEU A 154 8.48 -17.71 12.19
CA LEU A 154 8.60 -16.90 10.99
C LEU A 154 10.09 -16.58 10.77
N ALA A 155 10.54 -16.71 9.53
CA ALA A 155 11.90 -16.36 9.13
C ALA A 155 11.87 -15.63 7.79
N PHE A 156 12.87 -14.77 7.57
CA PHE A 156 13.14 -14.25 6.23
C PHE A 156 14.24 -15.08 5.61
N ASP A 157 13.89 -15.85 4.59
CA ASP A 157 14.88 -16.50 3.75
C ASP A 157 15.37 -15.49 2.74
N THR A 158 16.68 -15.46 2.53
CA THR A 158 17.32 -14.56 1.56
C THR A 158 18.22 -15.35 0.64
N TRP A 159 18.20 -15.00 -0.64
CA TRP A 159 19.04 -15.64 -1.65
C TRP A 159 19.57 -14.59 -2.64
N PRO A 160 20.73 -14.82 -3.28
CA PRO A 160 21.25 -13.88 -4.26
C PRO A 160 20.26 -13.69 -5.41
N MET A 161 20.33 -12.54 -6.06
CA MET A 161 19.64 -12.38 -7.34
C MET A 161 20.13 -13.44 -8.33
N ALA A 162 19.22 -13.89 -9.21
CA ALA A 162 19.63 -14.71 -10.34
C ALA A 162 20.74 -13.96 -11.11
N PRO A 163 21.81 -14.65 -11.52
CA PRO A 163 22.91 -14.03 -12.29
C PRO A 163 22.41 -13.45 -13.61
N ASP A 164 21.35 -14.07 -14.14
CA ASP A 164 20.68 -13.70 -15.37
C ASP A 164 19.48 -12.79 -15.07
N GLY A 165 19.47 -11.61 -15.67
CA GLY A 165 18.39 -10.63 -15.52
C GLY A 165 17.15 -10.99 -16.35
N TYR A 166 16.11 -10.17 -16.20
CA TYR A 166 14.86 -10.22 -17.00
C TYR A 166 15.11 -10.28 -18.52
N GLU A 167 16.23 -9.74 -19.01
CA GLU A 167 16.59 -9.74 -20.42
C GLU A 167 16.96 -11.13 -20.96
N THR A 168 17.52 -12.00 -20.12
CA THR A 168 17.90 -13.38 -20.47
C THR A 168 16.69 -14.31 -20.53
N LEU A 169 15.63 -13.99 -19.80
CA LEU A 169 14.35 -14.70 -19.80
C LEU A 169 13.39 -14.22 -20.89
N ARG A 170 13.73 -13.15 -21.63
CA ARG A 170 13.08 -12.84 -22.92
C ARG A 170 13.55 -13.86 -23.96
N LEU A 171 12.96 -15.05 -23.89
CA LEU A 171 12.71 -15.79 -25.12
C LEU A 171 11.97 -14.83 -26.07
N PRO A 172 12.33 -14.77 -27.37
CA PRO A 172 11.62 -13.89 -28.30
C PRO A 172 10.13 -14.20 -28.19
N ALA A 173 9.33 -13.18 -27.88
CA ALA A 173 7.89 -13.31 -27.86
C ALA A 173 7.51 -13.88 -29.23
N PHE A 174 6.97 -15.10 -29.24
CA PHE A 174 6.57 -15.86 -30.43
C PHE A 174 7.64 -16.62 -31.25
N THR A 175 8.50 -17.43 -30.62
CA THR A 175 9.21 -18.52 -31.34
C THR A 175 9.07 -19.88 -30.66
N ARG A 176 7.88 -20.46 -30.82
CA ARG A 176 7.52 -21.84 -31.28
C ARG A 176 6.22 -22.25 -30.58
N ARG A 177 5.19 -22.63 -31.35
CA ARG A 177 4.08 -23.43 -30.80
C ARG A 177 4.64 -24.82 -30.56
N ILE A 178 4.73 -25.21 -29.30
CA ILE A 178 4.99 -26.58 -28.92
C ILE A 178 3.63 -27.30 -28.95
N ASP A 179 3.54 -28.40 -29.69
CA ASP A 179 2.35 -29.25 -29.67
C ASP A 179 2.23 -29.90 -28.27
N PRO A 180 1.11 -29.71 -27.55
CA PRO A 180 0.98 -30.21 -26.18
C PRO A 180 0.98 -31.74 -26.07
N LEU A 181 0.90 -32.49 -27.18
CA LEU A 181 0.97 -33.95 -27.18
C LEU A 181 2.40 -34.50 -27.38
N THR A 182 3.29 -33.75 -28.04
CA THR A 182 4.66 -34.22 -28.34
C THR A 182 5.75 -33.47 -27.59
N LEU A 183 5.47 -32.26 -27.07
CA LEU A 183 6.45 -31.42 -26.37
C LEU A 183 7.74 -31.15 -27.18
N GLU A 184 7.64 -30.99 -28.51
CA GLU A 184 8.71 -30.48 -29.40
C GLU A 184 8.36 -29.16 -30.10
#